data_AF-A0A6G0Y7D4-F1
#
_entry.id   AF-A0A6G0Y7D4-F1
#
_cell.length_a   1.000
_cell.length_b   1.000
_cell.length_c   1.000
_cell.angle_alpha   90.00
_cell.angle_beta   90.00
_cell.angle_gamma   90.00
#
_symmetry.space_group_name_H-M   'P 1'
#
loop_
_entity.id
_entity.type
_entity.pdbx_description
1 polymer ?
#
loop_
_entity_poly.entity_id
_entity_poly.type
_entity_poly.pdbx_seq_one_letter_code
_entity_poly.pdbx_strand_id
1 'polypeptide(L)'
;MVKELSRLCSSNISETIRKIMQTLFNDEILSGSSYIGFKGKKTFSTLQTCTVIFESIRMMKKFKDSTDIEKEKPIKNWMGHATPRLKKLAQKNEAIINISVSDV
;
A
#
# COMPACT_ATOMS: atom_id res chain seq x y z
N MET A 1 -15.00 -6.87 6.34
CA MET A 1 -13.71 -6.42 5.75
C MET A 1 -13.72 -6.52 4.23
N VAL A 2 -13.91 -7.70 3.60
CA VAL A 2 -13.90 -7.84 2.13
C VAL A 2 -14.92 -6.92 1.41
N LYS A 3 -16.17 -6.88 1.90
CA LYS A 3 -17.21 -5.97 1.36
C LYS A 3 -16.93 -4.48 1.56
N GLU A 4 -16.15 -4.11 2.58
CA GLU A 4 -15.80 -2.71 2.83
C GLU A 4 -14.66 -2.26 1.90
N LEU A 5 -13.66 -3.12 1.73
CA LEU A 5 -12.55 -2.87 0.80
C LEU A 5 -13.02 -2.82 -0.66
N SER A 6 -14.08 -3.57 -1.01
CA SER A 6 -14.65 -3.52 -2.36
C SER A 6 -15.20 -2.14 -2.75
N ARG A 7 -15.56 -1.30 -1.76
CA ARG A 7 -16.02 0.09 -1.96
C ARG A 7 -14.90 1.04 -2.39
N LEU A 8 -13.63 0.64 -2.24
CA LEU A 8 -12.47 1.43 -2.67
C LEU A 8 -12.17 1.31 -4.19
N CYS A 9 -13.02 0.58 -4.92
CA CYS A 9 -12.95 0.43 -6.38
C CYS A 9 -12.78 1.79 -7.08
N SER A 10 -11.83 1.86 -8.01
CA SER A 10 -11.43 3.08 -8.72
C SER A 10 -11.39 2.89 -10.24
N SER A 11 -10.86 3.89 -10.95
CA SER A 11 -10.78 3.89 -12.41
C SER A 11 -9.95 2.74 -12.97
N ASN A 12 -8.92 2.27 -12.26
CA ASN A 12 -8.13 1.11 -12.63
C ASN A 12 -7.70 0.28 -11.40
N ILE A 13 -7.18 -0.92 -11.65
CA ILE A 13 -6.82 -1.89 -10.61
C ILE A 13 -5.67 -1.39 -9.73
N SER A 14 -4.69 -0.69 -10.31
CA SER A 14 -3.54 -0.14 -9.58
C SER A 14 -3.96 0.94 -8.59
N GLU A 15 -4.84 1.86 -8.99
CA GLU A 15 -5.44 2.88 -8.10
C GLU A 15 -6.27 2.23 -6.98
N THR A 16 -7.05 1.21 -7.33
CA THR A 16 -7.90 0.48 -6.38
C THR A 16 -7.04 -0.20 -5.30
N ILE A 17 -6.00 -0.92 -5.72
CA ILE A 17 -5.06 -1.58 -4.81
C ILE A 17 -4.32 -0.55 -3.97
N ARG A 18 -3.89 0.57 -4.55
CA ARG A 18 -3.27 1.65 -3.79
C ARG A 18 -4.16 2.13 -2.65
N LYS A 19 -5.44 2.43 -2.92
CA LYS A 19 -6.40 2.86 -1.90
C LYS A 19 -6.60 1.81 -0.81
N ILE A 20 -6.72 0.54 -1.19
CA ILE A 20 -6.82 -0.57 -0.23
C ILE A 20 -5.56 -0.61 0.66
N MET A 21 -4.36 -0.56 0.07
CA MET A 21 -3.10 -0.61 0.80
C MET A 21 -2.94 0.59 1.76
N GLN A 22 -3.34 1.79 1.33
CA GLN A 22 -3.35 3.00 2.17
C GLN A 22 -4.34 2.90 3.34
N THR A 23 -5.46 2.21 3.14
CA THR A 23 -6.48 2.02 4.18
C THR A 23 -6.03 1.01 5.23
N LEU A 24 -5.29 -0.03 4.82
CA LEU A 24 -4.91 -1.14 5.68
C LEU A 24 -3.58 -0.95 6.40
N PHE A 25 -2.65 -0.17 5.83
CA PHE A 25 -1.28 -0.11 6.32
C PHE A 25 -0.70 1.30 6.28
N ASN A 26 0.11 1.61 7.28
CA ASN A 26 1.00 2.76 7.25
C ASN A 26 2.38 2.36 6.67
N ASP A 27 3.18 3.37 6.33
CA ASP A 27 4.47 3.13 5.68
C ASP A 27 5.52 2.54 6.63
N GLU A 28 5.37 2.74 7.93
CA GLU A 28 6.22 2.13 8.96
C GLU A 28 6.15 0.59 8.88
N ILE A 29 4.93 0.03 8.87
CA ILE A 29 4.70 -1.41 8.72
C ILE A 29 5.18 -1.92 7.36
N LEU A 30 4.85 -1.19 6.28
CA LEU A 30 5.20 -1.59 4.93
C LEU A 30 6.71 -1.55 4.68
N SER A 31 7.45 -0.65 5.33
CA SER A 31 8.90 -0.51 5.16
C SER A 31 9.67 -1.75 5.66
N GLY A 32 9.18 -2.41 6.70
CA GLY A 32 9.73 -3.65 7.25
C GLY A 32 9.29 -4.93 6.51
N SER A 33 8.45 -4.78 5.49
CA SER A 33 7.85 -5.90 4.76
C SER A 33 8.16 -5.80 3.27
N SER A 34 8.10 -6.91 2.57
CA SER A 34 8.08 -6.92 1.10
C SER A 34 7.22 -8.07 0.62
N TYR A 35 6.79 -8.02 -0.63
CA TYR A 35 5.86 -9.03 -1.14
C TYR A 35 6.40 -10.46 -0.96
N ILE A 36 7.65 -10.73 -1.36
CA ILE A 36 8.28 -12.06 -1.30
C ILE A 36 9.34 -12.23 -0.18
N GLY A 37 9.55 -11.24 0.69
CA GLY A 37 10.55 -11.34 1.76
C GLY A 37 11.99 -11.05 1.33
N PHE A 38 12.22 -10.03 0.51
CA PHE A 38 13.55 -9.63 0.04
C PHE A 38 14.39 -8.99 1.15
N LYS A 39 15.69 -9.32 1.20
CA LYS A 39 16.68 -8.74 2.14
C LYS A 39 16.27 -8.83 3.62
N GLY A 40 15.74 -9.98 4.04
CA GLY A 40 15.35 -10.24 5.44
C GLY A 40 14.06 -9.54 5.88
N LYS A 41 13.34 -8.87 4.96
CA LYS A 41 12.02 -8.31 5.25
C LYS A 41 10.97 -9.40 5.43
N LYS A 42 9.94 -9.11 6.21
CA LYS A 42 8.80 -10.03 6.37
C LYS A 42 8.10 -10.25 5.03
N THR A 43 7.70 -11.49 4.76
CA THR A 43 6.95 -11.87 3.55
C THR A 43 5.49 -11.49 3.69
N PHE A 44 5.01 -10.62 2.81
CA PHE A 44 3.63 -10.15 2.83
C PHE A 44 2.67 -11.11 2.11
N SER A 45 3.12 -11.79 1.05
CA SER A 45 2.27 -12.70 0.26
C SER A 45 1.74 -13.89 1.07
N THR A 46 2.39 -14.24 2.17
CA THR A 46 1.98 -15.32 3.07
C THR A 46 0.95 -14.88 4.13
N LEU A 47 0.70 -13.57 4.26
CA LEU A 47 -0.28 -13.04 5.22
C LEU A 47 -1.70 -13.23 4.68
N GLN A 48 -2.63 -13.61 5.57
CA GLN A 48 -4.06 -13.70 5.24
C GLN A 48 -4.61 -12.37 4.68
N THR A 49 -4.03 -11.24 5.07
CA THR A 49 -4.43 -9.94 4.52
C THR A 49 -4.19 -9.84 3.02
N CYS A 50 -3.15 -10.47 2.47
CA CYS A 50 -2.94 -10.51 1.02
C CYS A 50 -4.10 -11.25 0.32
N THR A 51 -4.53 -12.39 0.88
CA THR A 51 -5.72 -13.11 0.41
C THR A 51 -6.97 -12.25 0.48
N VAL A 52 -7.21 -11.56 1.60
CA VAL A 52 -8.36 -10.65 1.78
C VAL A 52 -8.37 -9.55 0.72
N ILE A 53 -7.22 -8.97 0.37
CA ILE A 53 -7.11 -7.96 -0.69
C ILE A 53 -7.51 -8.56 -2.04
N PHE A 54 -7.00 -9.74 -2.38
CA PHE A 54 -7.30 -10.40 -3.66
C PHE A 54 -8.78 -10.74 -3.79
N GLU A 55 -9.38 -11.29 -2.74
CA GLU A 55 -10.81 -11.61 -2.70
C GLU A 55 -11.67 -10.33 -2.78
N SER A 56 -11.24 -9.25 -2.14
CA SER A 56 -11.94 -7.96 -2.24
C SER A 56 -11.98 -7.43 -3.67
N ILE A 57 -10.89 -7.61 -4.42
CA ILE A 57 -10.81 -7.22 -5.84
C ILE A 57 -11.68 -8.14 -6.70
N ARG A 58 -11.66 -9.46 -6.46
CA ARG A 58 -12.50 -10.44 -7.18
C ARG A 58 -14.00 -10.15 -7.02
N MET A 59 -14.41 -9.62 -5.87
CA MET A 59 -15.80 -9.18 -5.64
C MET A 59 -16.20 -7.93 -6.43
N MET A 60 -15.26 -7.16 -6.95
CA MET A 60 -15.56 -5.97 -7.76
C MET A 60 -15.86 -6.39 -9.20
N LYS A 61 -17.10 -6.17 -9.68
CA LYS A 61 -17.52 -6.55 -11.05
C LYS A 61 -16.54 -6.10 -12.14
N LYS A 62 -15.89 -4.95 -11.96
CA LYS A 62 -14.93 -4.38 -12.90
C LYS A 62 -13.61 -5.13 -13.00
N PHE A 63 -13.18 -5.80 -11.93
CA PHE A 63 -11.87 -6.45 -11.82
C PHE A 63 -11.99 -7.95 -11.49
N LYS A 64 -13.20 -8.53 -11.59
CA LYS A 64 -13.47 -9.93 -11.25
C LYS A 64 -12.55 -10.93 -11.97
N ASP A 65 -12.21 -10.63 -13.23
CA ASP A 65 -11.41 -11.49 -14.11
C ASP A 65 -9.91 -11.10 -14.11
N SER A 66 -9.49 -10.19 -13.24
CA SER A 66 -8.09 -9.79 -13.14
C SER A 66 -7.21 -10.93 -12.63
N THR A 67 -6.12 -11.16 -13.33
CA THR A 67 -5.11 -12.15 -12.97
C THR A 67 -4.41 -11.79 -11.67
N ASP A 68 -3.85 -12.78 -11.01
CA ASP A 68 -3.08 -12.55 -9.78
C ASP A 68 -1.83 -11.70 -10.05
N ILE A 69 -1.23 -11.80 -11.24
CA ILE A 69 -0.09 -10.97 -11.67
C ILE A 69 -0.49 -9.48 -11.77
N GLU A 70 -1.67 -9.18 -12.32
CA GLU A 70 -2.18 -7.81 -12.42
C GLU A 70 -2.47 -7.18 -11.06
N LYS A 71 -2.81 -8.00 -10.05
CA LYS A 71 -3.01 -7.56 -8.66
C LYS A 71 -1.70 -7.43 -7.90
N GLU A 72 -0.79 -8.38 -8.09
CA GLU A 72 0.48 -8.44 -7.39
C GLU A 72 1.39 -7.26 -7.72
N LYS A 73 1.51 -6.91 -9.00
CA LYS A 73 2.39 -5.83 -9.48
C LYS A 73 2.17 -4.50 -8.74
N PRO A 74 0.94 -3.94 -8.66
CA PRO A 74 0.71 -2.70 -7.93
C PRO A 74 0.92 -2.84 -6.41
N ILE A 75 0.69 -4.00 -5.79
CA ILE A 75 1.03 -4.22 -4.37
C ILE A 75 2.54 -4.11 -4.18
N LYS A 76 3.33 -4.86 -4.96
CA LYS A 76 4.80 -4.82 -4.93
C LYS A 76 5.32 -3.40 -5.09
N ASN A 77 4.82 -2.68 -6.09
CA ASN A 77 5.22 -1.30 -6.34
C ASN A 77 4.88 -0.40 -5.15
N TRP A 78 3.66 -0.50 -4.61
CA TRP A 78 3.26 0.33 -3.47
C TRP A 78 4.14 0.09 -2.23
N MET A 79 4.44 -1.17 -1.91
CA MET A 79 5.33 -1.55 -0.82
C MET A 79 6.77 -1.07 -1.05
N GLY A 80 7.28 -1.21 -2.27
CA GLY A 80 8.64 -0.76 -2.63
C GLY A 80 8.86 0.73 -2.39
N HIS A 81 7.79 1.53 -2.49
CA HIS A 81 7.83 2.97 -2.23
C HIS A 81 7.60 3.37 -0.76
N ALA A 82 7.38 2.44 0.18
CA ALA A 82 7.15 2.77 1.59
C ALA A 82 8.33 3.51 2.22
N THR A 83 9.56 3.00 2.10
CA THR A 83 10.75 3.67 2.65
C THR A 83 10.99 5.06 2.01
N PRO A 84 10.91 5.23 0.68
CA PRO A 84 10.93 6.57 0.08
C PRO A 84 9.85 7.51 0.61
N ARG A 85 8.61 7.04 0.82
CA ARG A 85 7.53 7.87 1.36
C ARG A 85 7.81 8.32 2.80
N LEU A 86 8.34 7.44 3.66
CA LEU A 86 8.77 7.81 5.02
C LEU A 86 9.87 8.88 5.00
N LYS A 87 10.87 8.73 4.13
CA LYS A 87 11.94 9.73 3.98
C LYS A 87 11.38 11.09 3.58
N LYS A 88 10.46 11.11 2.61
CA LYS A 88 9.79 12.34 2.17
C LYS A 88 8.97 12.99 3.29
N LEU A 89 8.31 12.18 4.12
CA LEU A 89 7.56 12.66 5.27
C LEU A 89 8.48 13.28 6.34
N ALA A 90 9.59 12.63 6.67
CA ALA A 90 10.58 13.15 7.61
C ALA A 90 11.16 14.51 7.14
N GLN A 91 11.58 14.59 5.87
CA GLN A 91 12.08 15.84 5.27
C GLN A 91 11.06 16.96 5.30
N LYS A 92 9.78 16.65 5.04
CA LYS A 92 8.69 17.63 5.13
C LYS A 92 8.51 18.14 6.55
N ASN A 93 8.58 17.25 7.54
CA ASN A 93 8.41 17.61 8.95
C ASN A 93 9.58 18.49 9.44
N GLU A 94 10.82 18.16 9.07
CA GLU A 94 11.99 19.00 9.35
C GLU A 94 11.87 20.40 8.74
N ALA A 95 11.40 20.50 7.49
CA ALA A 95 11.18 21.79 6.83
C ALA A 95 10.12 22.65 7.54
N ILE A 96 9.03 22.04 8.03
CA ILE A 96 7.98 22.74 8.79
C ILE A 96 8.54 23.27 10.12
N ILE A 97 9.32 22.46 10.84
CA ILE A 97 9.95 22.88 12.10
C ILE A 97 10.86 24.09 11.86
N ASN A 98 11.71 24.04 10.82
CA ASN A 98 12.63 25.14 10.54
C ASN A 98 11.93 26.46 10.23
N ILE A 99 10.79 26.44 9.54
CA ILE A 99 9.95 27.65 9.31
C ILE A 99 9.41 28.19 10.65
N SER A 100 8.88 27.32 11.50
CA SER A 100 8.29 27.74 12.79
C SER A 100 9.29 28.31 13.79
N VAL A 101 10.57 27.96 13.68
CA VAL A 101 11.64 28.47 14.55
C VAL A 101 12.25 29.77 14.02
N SER A 102 12.15 30.05 12.72
CA SER A 102 12.65 31.32 12.14
C SER A 102 11.74 32.52 12.35
N ASP A 103 10.50 32.30 12.80
CA ASP A 103 9.50 33.34 13.06
C ASP A 103 9.47 33.80 14.54
N VAL A 104 10.45 33.39 15.35
CA VAL A 104 10.66 33.77 16.76
C VAL A 104 12.03 34.43 16.94
#